data_AF-A0A2A2ZID4-F1
#
_entry.id   AF-A0A2A2ZID4-F1
#
_cell.length_a   1.000
_cell.length_b   1.000
_cell.length_c   1.000
_cell.angle_alpha   90.00
_cell.angle_beta   90.00
_cell.angle_gamma   90.00
#
_symmetry.space_group_name_H-M   'P 1'
#
loop_
_entity.id
_entity.type
_entity.pdbx_description
1 polymer ?
#
loop_
_entity_poly.entity_id
_entity_poly.type
_entity_poly.pdbx_seq_one_letter_code
_entity_poly.pdbx_strand_id
1 'polypeptide(L)' 'MAERATPPGLAAQYHVLEGTGREIPAGKDWVVQHGPAKEAFGQPGGGDQWIVLDRATNRPVPVEELIRRRLLREITPPK' A
#
# COMPACT_ATOMS: atom_id res chain seq x y z
N MET A 1 -6.54 1.18 14.33
CA MET A 1 -5.19 1.77 14.47
C MET A 1 -4.17 0.74 14.98
N ALA A 2 -4.47 0.00 16.06
CA ALA A 2 -3.58 -1.05 16.59
C ALA A 2 -3.18 -2.12 15.55
N GLU A 3 -4.10 -2.53 14.69
CA GLU A 3 -3.88 -3.58 13.68
C GLU A 3 -2.87 -3.21 12.58
N ARG A 4 -2.62 -1.91 12.37
CA ARG A 4 -1.65 -1.42 11.37
C ARG A 4 -0.22 -1.35 11.91
N ALA A 5 -0.03 -1.48 13.23
CA ALA A 5 1.26 -1.34 13.91
C ALA A 5 2.07 -0.12 13.42
N THR A 6 1.45 1.06 13.36
CA THR A 6 2.09 2.29 12.89
C THR A 6 2.50 3.18 14.07
N PRO A 7 3.65 3.88 14.01
CA PRO A 7 4.07 4.81 15.06
C PRO A 7 3.07 5.97 15.21
N PRO A 8 2.94 6.56 16.42
CA PRO A 8 1.89 7.53 16.74
C PRO A 8 1.88 8.79 15.85
N GLY A 9 2.99 9.14 15.19
CA GLY A 9 3.06 10.26 14.25
C GLY A 9 2.39 10.03 12.88
N LEU A 10 2.05 8.78 12.53
CA LEU A 10 1.46 8.44 11.23
C LEU A 10 -0.08 8.52 11.23
N ALA A 11 -0.70 8.49 12.41
CA ALA A 11 -2.16 8.45 12.59
C ALA A 11 -2.90 9.65 11.96
N ALA A 12 -2.21 10.78 11.76
CA ALA A 12 -2.79 12.00 11.19
C ALA A 12 -2.76 12.05 9.65
N GLN A 13 -2.06 11.13 8.97
CA GLN A 13 -1.91 11.12 7.51
C GLN A 13 -2.71 9.96 6.92
N TYR A 14 -4.02 10.18 6.79
CA TYR A 14 -4.96 9.16 6.31
C TYR A 14 -5.34 9.38 4.85
N HIS A 15 -4.99 8.42 3.99
CA HIS A 15 -5.37 8.40 2.58
C HIS A 15 -6.23 7.16 2.31
N VAL A 16 -7.29 7.33 1.52
CA VAL A 16 -8.09 6.23 0.99
C VAL A 16 -7.86 6.17 -0.51
N LEU A 17 -7.46 4.99 -0.99
CA LEU A 17 -7.10 4.74 -2.39
C LEU A 17 -7.95 3.60 -2.93
N GLU A 18 -8.30 3.69 -4.20
CA GLU A 18 -9.01 2.65 -4.95
C GLU A 18 -8.16 2.17 -6.12
N GLY A 19 -8.15 0.86 -6.36
CA GLY A 19 -7.56 0.26 -7.56
C GLY A 19 -8.40 0.55 -8.79
N THR A 20 -7.79 1.02 -9.87
CA THR A 20 -8.51 1.45 -11.08
C THR A 20 -8.84 0.30 -12.04
N GLY A 21 -8.39 -0.92 -11.75
CA GLY A 21 -8.50 -2.09 -12.62
C GLY A 21 -7.54 -2.08 -13.82
N ARG A 22 -6.66 -1.07 -13.94
CA ARG A 22 -5.65 -1.04 -14.99
C ARG A 22 -4.57 -2.10 -14.76
N GLU A 23 -4.13 -2.70 -15.85
CA GLU A 23 -3.03 -3.65 -15.82
C GLU A 23 -1.69 -2.98 -15.51
N ILE A 24 -0.76 -3.79 -14.99
CA ILE A 24 0.62 -3.37 -14.77
C ILE A 24 1.23 -2.98 -16.12
N PRO A 25 1.94 -1.84 -16.22
CA PRO A 25 2.49 -1.38 -17.50
C PRO A 25 3.41 -2.41 -18.15
N ALA A 26 3.34 -2.51 -19.48
CA ALA A 26 4.23 -3.37 -20.26
C ALA A 26 5.71 -3.10 -19.92
N GLY A 27 6.50 -4.18 -19.80
CA GLY A 27 7.92 -4.10 -19.45
C GLY A 27 8.20 -3.82 -17.98
N LYS A 28 7.18 -3.78 -17.10
CA LYS A 28 7.35 -3.74 -15.65
C LYS A 28 7.14 -5.13 -15.05
N ASP A 29 8.14 -5.61 -14.33
CA ASP A 29 8.07 -6.90 -13.65
C ASP A 29 7.54 -6.75 -12.22
N TRP A 30 6.34 -6.16 -12.10
CA TRP A 30 5.73 -5.83 -10.82
C TRP A 30 4.76 -6.91 -10.38
N VAL A 31 4.72 -7.21 -9.08
CA VAL A 31 3.79 -8.17 -8.49
C VAL A 31 3.15 -7.58 -7.24
N VAL A 32 1.87 -7.86 -7.04
CA VAL A 32 1.19 -7.55 -5.78
C VAL A 32 1.44 -8.70 -4.82
N GLN A 33 1.94 -8.37 -3.63
CA GLN A 33 2.01 -9.31 -2.50
C GLN A 33 1.14 -8.78 -1.37
N HIS A 34 0.55 -9.67 -0.60
CA HIS A 34 -0.25 -9.31 0.55
C HIS A 34 -0.05 -10.30 1.70
N GLY A 35 -0.29 -9.83 2.91
CA GLY A 35 -0.19 -10.66 4.11
C GLY A 35 -0.40 -9.82 5.37
N PRO A 36 -0.44 -10.47 6.54
CA PRO A 36 -0.67 -9.78 7.81
C PRO A 36 0.54 -8.91 8.18
N ALA A 37 0.26 -7.69 8.63
CA ALA A 37 1.25 -6.82 9.26
C ALA A 37 1.79 -7.49 10.52
N LYS A 38 3.12 -7.46 10.68
CA LYS A 38 3.77 -8.02 11.88
C LYS A 38 3.57 -7.12 13.10
N GLU A 39 3.75 -7.69 14.28
CA GLU A 39 3.86 -6.94 15.52
C GLU A 39 5.02 -5.94 15.44
N ALA A 40 4.75 -4.68 15.77
CA ALA A 40 5.75 -3.61 15.81
C ALA A 40 5.25 -2.44 16.68
N PHE A 41 6.18 -1.61 17.18
CA PHE A 41 5.88 -0.40 17.98
C PHE A 41 4.93 -0.64 19.18
N GLY A 42 5.00 -1.82 19.81
CA GLY A 42 4.14 -2.18 20.94
C GLY A 42 2.68 -2.41 20.56
N GLN A 43 2.39 -2.66 19.28
CA GLN A 43 1.06 -2.96 18.75
C GLN A 43 1.06 -4.36 18.12
N PRO A 44 -0.03 -5.13 18.27
CA PRO A 44 -0.08 -6.53 17.86
C PRO A 44 0.01 -6.76 16.34
N GLY A 45 -0.23 -5.73 15.53
CA GLY A 45 -0.32 -5.89 14.07
C GLY A 45 -1.55 -6.73 13.68
N GLY A 46 -1.41 -7.54 12.63
CA GLY A 46 -2.43 -8.47 12.16
C GLY A 46 -3.37 -7.93 11.08
N GLY A 47 -3.33 -6.63 10.79
CA GLY A 47 -4.07 -6.06 9.66
C GLY A 47 -3.51 -6.50 8.32
N ASP A 48 -4.36 -6.66 7.31
CA ASP A 48 -3.91 -6.94 5.95
C ASP A 48 -3.06 -5.78 5.42
N GLN A 49 -1.87 -6.11 4.93
CA GLN A 49 -0.96 -5.20 4.28
C GLN A 49 -0.72 -5.68 2.84
N TRP A 50 -0.71 -4.72 1.92
CA TRP A 50 -0.38 -4.94 0.51
C TRP A 50 0.91 -4.22 0.16
N ILE A 51 1.72 -4.84 -0.69
CA ILE A 51 2.87 -4.20 -1.34
C ILE A 51 2.83 -4.48 -2.84
N VAL A 52 3.27 -3.51 -3.64
CA VAL A 52 3.62 -3.74 -5.04
C VAL A 52 5.14 -3.85 -5.09
N LEU A 53 5.66 -5.02 -5.43
CA LEU A 53 7.10 -5.30 -5.50
C LEU A 53 7.55 -5.26 -6.96
N ASP A 54 8.59 -4.49 -7.25
CA ASP A 54 9.31 -4.59 -8.52
C ASP A 54 10.36 -5.70 -8.40
N ARG A 55 10.13 -6.83 -9.08
CA ARG A 55 11.02 -8.01 -9.01
C ARG A 55 12.36 -7.78 -9.67
N ALA A 56 12.46 -6.86 -10.64
CA ALA A 56 13.72 -6.55 -11.31
C ALA A 56 14.70 -5.83 -10.36
N THR A 57 14.18 -5.04 -9.41
CA THR A 57 14.99 -4.31 -8.42
C THR A 57 14.90 -4.89 -7.01
N ASN A 58 13.96 -5.81 -6.79
CA ASN A 58 13.57 -6.32 -5.48
C ASN A 58 13.21 -5.23 -4.46
N ARG A 59 12.57 -4.15 -4.94
CA ARG A 59 12.16 -3.00 -4.11
C ARG A 59 10.66 -2.73 -4.23
N PRO A 60 10.01 -2.22 -3.17
CA PRO A 60 8.63 -1.75 -3.26
C PRO A 60 8.51 -0.60 -4.24
N VAL A 61 7.45 -0.62 -5.05
CA VAL A 61 7.03 0.50 -5.89
C VAL A 61 6.33 1.52 -4.99
N PRO A 62 6.73 2.81 -4.99
CA PRO A 62 6.08 3.83 -4.19
C PRO A 62 4.60 4.02 -4.59
N VAL A 63 3.72 4.25 -3.60
CA VAL A 63 2.29 4.52 -3.85
C VAL A 63 2.09 5.69 -4.81
N GLU A 64 2.92 6.73 -4.72
CA GLU A 64 2.84 7.87 -5.64
C GLU A 64 3.13 7.49 -7.10
N GLU A 65 3.99 6.50 -7.34
CA GLU A 65 4.22 5.99 -8.69
C GLU A 65 2.99 5.24 -9.23
N LEU A 66 2.27 4.52 -8.37
CA LEU A 66 1.03 3.85 -8.72
C LEU A 66 -0.08 4.87 -9.07
N ILE A 67 -0.13 6.00 -8.35
CA ILE A 67 -1.04 7.12 -8.65
C ILE A 67 -0.65 7.78 -9.97
N ARG A 68 0.63 8.13 -10.18
CA ARG A 68 1.12 8.74 -11.43
C ARG A 68 0.81 7.89 -12.66
N ARG A 69 0.88 6.57 -12.53
CA ARG A 69 0.51 5.61 -13.59
C ARG A 69 -0.99 5.31 -13.69
N ARG A 70 -1.79 5.93 -12.82
CA ARG A 70 -3.25 5.75 -12.71
C ARG A 70 -3.67 4.31 -12.40
N LEU A 71 -2.81 3.56 -11.71
CA LEU A 71 -3.15 2.24 -11.17
C LEU A 71 -3.95 2.37 -9.87
N LEU A 72 -3.67 3.43 -9.10
CA LEU A 72 -4.44 3.85 -7.94
C LEU A 72 -5.02 5.24 -8.16
N ARG A 73 -6.13 5.52 -7.48
CA ARG A 73 -6.77 6.83 -7.42
C ARG A 73 -7.16 7.15 -5.98
N GLU A 74 -6.88 8.38 -5.53
CA GLU A 74 -7.38 8.86 -4.24
C GLU A 74 -8.91 9.05 -4.27
N ILE A 75 -9.55 8.63 -3.19
CA ILE A 75 -10.99 8.79 -2.98
C ILE A 75 -11.26 9.40 -1.61
N THR A 76 -12.36 10.14 -1.51
CA THR A 76 -12.90 10.55 -0.22
C THR A 76 -13.82 9.44 0.28
N PRO A 77 -13.64 8.92 1.52
CA PRO A 77 -14.55 7.93 2.05
C PRO A 77 -15.99 8.50 2.12
N PRO A 78 -17.02 7.69 1.83
CA PRO A 78 -18.40 8.11 2.01
C PRO A 78 -18.66 8.46 3.48
N LYS A 79 -19.53 9.46 3.71
CA LYS A 79 -19.96 9.89 5.06
C LYS A 79 -20.81 8.83 5.74
#